data_AF-A0A0F9DCS8-F1
#
_entry.id   AF-A0A0F9DCS8-F1
#
_cell.length_a   1.000
_cell.length_b   1.000
_cell.length_c   1.000
_cell.angle_alpha   90.00
_cell.angle_beta   90.00
_cell.angle_gamma   90.00
#
_symmetry.space_group_name_H-M   'P 1'
#
loop_
_entity.id
_entity.type
_entity.pdbx_description
1 polymer ?
#
loop_
_entity_poly.entity_id
_entity_poly.type
_entity_poly.pdbx_seq_one_letter_code
_entity_poly.pdbx_strand_id
1 'polypeptide(L)'
;MPDLFEVSEGKQYQSSNERVPYKITTTNWVSSPTSPSVKAYEVGTGTDVTSTVYPTNSPMVSGDVITLSLLRNLTKGGEYKIHIIFNVSSTVYECYFMVKCVF
;
A
#
# COMPACT_ATOMS: atom_id res chain seq x y z
N MET A 1 -17.25 -13.13 -2.40
CA MET A 1 -16.33 -11.99 -2.60
C MET A 1 -15.03 -12.42 -1.95
N PRO A 2 -13.86 -12.37 -2.62
CA PRO A 2 -12.63 -12.47 -1.85
C PRO A 2 -12.59 -11.23 -0.96
N ASP A 3 -12.64 -11.46 0.34
CA ASP A 3 -12.67 -10.40 1.34
C ASP A 3 -11.34 -9.65 1.28
N LEU A 4 -11.36 -8.42 0.77
CA LEU A 4 -10.18 -7.57 0.72
C LEU A 4 -9.80 -7.20 2.16
N PHE A 5 -8.69 -7.74 2.66
CA PHE A 5 -8.26 -7.56 4.04
C PHE A 5 -7.62 -6.17 4.26
N GLU A 6 -8.12 -5.42 5.24
CA GLU A 6 -7.42 -4.23 5.73
C GLU A 6 -6.23 -4.68 6.58
N VAL A 7 -5.06 -4.07 6.38
CA VAL A 7 -3.87 -4.40 7.17
C VAL A 7 -4.07 -3.99 8.64
N SER A 8 -3.41 -4.72 9.55
CA SER A 8 -3.54 -4.53 11.00
C SER A 8 -3.15 -3.14 11.49
N GLU A 9 -2.26 -2.48 10.75
CA GLU A 9 -1.71 -1.16 11.05
C GLU A 9 -2.76 -0.05 10.89
N GLY A 10 -3.87 -0.33 10.20
CA GLY A 10 -4.99 0.60 10.03
C GLY A 10 -4.63 1.87 9.27
N LYS A 11 -5.43 2.92 9.45
CA LYS A 11 -5.27 4.21 8.77
C LYS A 11 -4.01 4.95 9.22
N GLN A 12 -3.13 5.20 8.26
CA GLN A 12 -1.89 5.95 8.42
C GLN A 12 -2.11 7.45 8.17
N TYR A 13 -1.22 8.25 8.72
CA TYR A 13 -1.18 9.70 8.52
C TYR A 13 0.19 10.10 7.99
N GLN A 14 0.18 11.01 7.02
CA GLN A 14 1.38 11.55 6.41
C GLN A 14 1.14 13.02 6.05
N SER A 15 2.18 13.83 6.02
CA SER A 15 2.17 15.16 5.41
C SER A 15 2.44 15.08 3.90
N SER A 16 2.08 16.16 3.20
CA SER A 16 2.30 16.28 1.75
C SER A 16 3.79 16.21 1.34
N ASN A 17 4.70 16.63 2.22
CA ASN A 17 6.14 16.68 1.98
C ASN A 17 6.90 15.40 2.39
N GLU A 18 6.31 14.59 3.27
CA GLU A 18 6.92 13.36 3.72
C GLU A 18 7.05 12.34 2.59
N ARG A 19 8.05 11.47 2.73
CA ARG A 19 8.33 10.38 1.81
C ARG A 19 8.52 9.13 2.62
N VAL A 20 7.48 8.31 2.70
CA VAL A 20 7.46 7.18 3.63
C VAL A 20 7.46 5.87 2.84
N PRO A 21 8.44 4.98 3.07
CA PRO A 21 8.39 3.61 2.59
C PRO A 21 7.61 2.76 3.60
N TYR A 22 6.29 2.69 3.42
CA TYR A 22 5.45 1.87 4.28
C TYR A 22 5.86 0.39 4.19
N LYS A 23 5.70 -0.31 5.31
CA LYS A 23 5.98 -1.74 5.42
C LYS A 23 4.72 -2.45 5.86
N ILE A 24 4.46 -3.60 5.26
CA ILE A 24 3.34 -4.47 5.60
C ILE A 24 3.93 -5.82 5.97
N THR A 25 3.59 -6.31 7.16
CA THR A 25 3.91 -7.69 7.52
C THR A 25 2.77 -8.62 7.09
N THR A 26 3.12 -9.74 6.49
CA THR A 26 2.15 -10.77 6.08
C THR A 26 2.01 -11.91 7.10
N THR A 27 2.90 -11.98 8.10
CA THR A 27 3.08 -13.12 9.03
C THR A 27 1.80 -13.61 9.71
N ASN A 28 0.83 -12.72 9.97
CA ASN A 28 -0.43 -13.07 10.62
C ASN A 28 -1.42 -13.79 9.68
N TRP A 29 -1.17 -13.80 8.38
CA TRP A 29 -2.06 -14.37 7.37
C TRP A 29 -1.36 -15.47 6.57
N VAL A 30 -0.13 -15.21 6.14
CA VAL A 30 0.66 -16.04 5.23
C VAL A 30 2.16 -15.75 5.40
N SER A 31 3.01 -16.58 4.82
CA SER A 31 4.46 -16.42 4.83
C SER A 31 5.05 -16.46 3.43
N SER A 32 6.26 -15.93 3.25
CA SER A 32 7.01 -15.94 1.98
C SER A 32 6.27 -15.28 0.80
N PRO A 33 5.80 -14.02 0.93
CA PRO A 33 5.18 -13.30 -0.17
C PRO A 33 6.16 -13.06 -1.31
N THR A 34 5.66 -13.01 -2.55
CA THR A 34 6.46 -12.77 -3.75
C THR A 34 5.72 -11.87 -4.73
N SER A 35 6.47 -11.25 -5.65
CA SER A 35 5.93 -10.42 -6.73
C SER A 35 4.90 -9.35 -6.28
N PRO A 36 5.21 -8.53 -5.26
CA PRO A 36 4.29 -7.50 -4.82
C PRO A 36 4.02 -6.46 -5.93
N SER A 37 2.77 -6.05 -6.05
CA SER A 37 2.29 -4.99 -6.92
C SER A 37 1.45 -4.02 -6.11
N VAL A 38 1.67 -2.72 -6.30
CA VAL A 38 1.04 -1.66 -5.50
C VAL A 38 0.29 -0.72 -6.41
N LYS A 39 -0.94 -0.39 -6.02
CA LYS A 39 -1.73 0.69 -6.60
C LYS A 39 -2.20 1.64 -5.52
N ALA A 40 -2.34 2.91 -5.87
CA ALA A 40 -2.88 3.93 -4.99
C ALA A 40 -4.11 4.57 -5.64
N TYR A 41 -5.20 4.59 -4.90
CA TYR A 41 -6.46 5.18 -5.32
C TYR A 41 -6.83 6.34 -4.40
N GLU A 42 -7.19 7.49 -4.96
CA GLU A 42 -7.78 8.56 -4.17
C GLU A 42 -9.21 8.19 -3.78
N VAL A 43 -9.54 8.20 -2.49
CA VAL A 43 -10.83 7.69 -1.97
C VAL A 43 -12.00 8.56 -2.42
N GLY A 44 -11.83 9.88 -2.47
CA GLY A 44 -12.91 10.81 -2.84
C GLY A 44 -13.36 10.70 -4.29
N THR A 45 -12.46 10.30 -5.19
CA THR A 45 -12.73 10.24 -6.64
C THR A 45 -12.70 8.82 -7.20
N GLY A 46 -12.09 7.87 -6.49
CA GLY A 46 -11.80 6.51 -6.98
C GLY A 46 -10.69 6.47 -8.04
N THR A 47 -10.01 7.59 -8.30
CA THR A 47 -9.00 7.70 -9.36
C THR A 47 -7.73 6.96 -8.99
N ASP A 48 -7.18 6.20 -9.94
CA ASP A 48 -5.84 5.63 -9.82
C ASP A 48 -4.79 6.75 -9.93
N VAL A 49 -4.10 7.02 -8.82
CA VAL A 49 -3.06 8.04 -8.69
C VAL A 49 -1.67 7.43 -8.54
N THR A 50 -1.52 6.14 -8.84
CA THR A 50 -0.29 5.36 -8.58
C THR A 50 0.95 6.02 -9.15
N SER A 51 0.91 6.48 -10.41
CA SER A 51 2.07 7.11 -11.06
C SER A 51 2.47 8.45 -10.42
N THR A 52 1.52 9.16 -9.81
CA THR A 52 1.76 10.43 -9.13
C THR A 52 2.38 10.23 -7.74
N VAL A 53 1.81 9.31 -6.96
CA VAL A 53 2.19 9.11 -5.55
C VAL A 53 3.30 8.07 -5.36
N TYR A 54 3.47 7.18 -6.34
CA TYR A 54 4.61 6.27 -6.51
C TYR A 54 5.30 6.46 -7.88
N PRO A 55 6.02 7.58 -8.12
CA PRO A 55 6.76 7.80 -9.38
C PRO A 55 7.79 6.70 -9.70
N THR A 56 8.30 6.06 -8.65
CA THR A 56 9.07 4.82 -8.75
C THR A 56 8.29 3.80 -7.94
N ASN A 57 7.80 2.75 -8.59
CA ASN A 57 6.97 1.72 -7.96
C ASN A 57 7.65 0.36 -8.09
N SER A 58 8.59 0.10 -7.19
CA SER A 58 9.34 -1.15 -7.08
C SER A 58 9.32 -1.61 -5.62
N PRO A 59 8.20 -2.19 -5.15
CA PRO A 59 8.12 -2.79 -3.83
C PRO A 59 9.09 -3.97 -3.70
N MET A 60 9.61 -4.19 -2.50
CA MET A 60 10.58 -5.24 -2.20
C MET A 60 10.06 -6.14 -1.08
N VAL A 61 10.48 -7.41 -1.10
CA VAL A 61 10.17 -8.36 -0.03
C VAL A 61 11.45 -8.74 0.71
N SER A 62 11.37 -8.81 2.05
CA SER A 62 12.39 -9.41 2.90
C SER A 62 11.71 -10.22 4.00
N GLY A 63 11.87 -11.55 3.96
CA GLY A 63 11.06 -12.46 4.79
C GLY A 63 9.57 -12.29 4.50
N ASP A 64 8.78 -12.10 5.55
CA ASP A 64 7.33 -11.87 5.44
C ASP A 64 6.95 -10.39 5.31
N VAL A 65 7.93 -9.50 5.18
CA VAL A 65 7.72 -8.05 5.15
C VAL A 65 7.82 -7.54 3.72
N ILE A 66 6.73 -6.92 3.24
CA ILE A 66 6.68 -6.18 1.99
C ILE A 66 6.98 -4.72 2.29
N THR A 67 8.08 -4.19 1.75
CA THR A 67 8.44 -2.77 1.83
C THR A 67 8.02 -2.09 0.54
N LEU A 68 7.14 -1.10 0.64
CA LEU A 68 6.67 -0.33 -0.50
C LEU A 68 7.70 0.71 -0.92
N SER A 69 7.58 1.21 -2.14
CA SER A 69 8.32 2.40 -2.56
C SER A 69 7.91 3.63 -1.75
N LEU A 70 8.62 4.75 -1.92
CA LEU A 70 8.32 5.99 -1.21
C LEU A 70 6.98 6.56 -1.66
N LEU A 71 6.00 6.58 -0.76
CA LEU A 71 4.73 7.30 -0.96
C LEU A 71 4.98 8.80 -0.77
N ARG A 72 4.61 9.61 -1.76
CA ARG A 72 4.88 11.05 -1.82
C ARG A 72 3.82 11.80 -2.62
N ASN A 73 3.93 13.13 -2.70
CA ASN A 73 3.07 13.99 -3.50
C ASN A 73 1.58 13.85 -3.14
N LEU A 74 1.26 13.66 -1.86
CA LEU A 74 -0.12 13.57 -1.40
C LEU A 74 -0.73 14.96 -1.30
N THR A 75 -1.95 15.12 -1.79
CA THR A 75 -2.72 16.35 -1.68
C THR A 75 -3.25 16.51 -0.25
N LYS A 76 -3.03 17.68 0.36
CA LYS A 76 -3.52 17.99 1.70
C LYS A 76 -5.03 17.76 1.82
N GLY A 77 -5.45 17.08 2.88
CA GLY A 77 -6.85 16.70 3.11
C GLY A 77 -7.30 15.48 2.31
N GLY A 78 -6.49 15.01 1.36
CA GLY A 78 -6.76 13.82 0.56
C GLY A 78 -6.64 12.54 1.39
N GLU A 79 -7.46 11.56 1.01
CA GLU A 79 -7.42 10.19 1.55
C GLU A 79 -7.12 9.22 0.42
N TYR A 80 -6.20 8.30 0.67
CA TYR A 80 -5.66 7.38 -0.33
C TYR A 80 -5.78 5.95 0.16
N LYS A 81 -6.34 5.09 -0.67
CA LYS A 81 -6.36 3.64 -0.48
C LYS A 81 -5.15 3.06 -1.21
N ILE A 82 -4.22 2.50 -0.44
CA ILE A 82 -3.07 1.78 -0.98
C ILE A 82 -3.45 0.30 -1.05
N HIS A 83 -3.56 -0.22 -2.27
CA HIS A 83 -3.92 -1.62 -2.55
C HIS A 83 -2.67 -2.38 -2.98
N ILE A 84 -2.46 -3.54 -2.37
CA ILE A 84 -1.30 -4.38 -2.57
C ILE A 84 -1.78 -5.76 -2.97
N ILE A 85 -1.19 -6.29 -4.02
CA ILE A 85 -1.40 -7.65 -4.52
C ILE A 85 -0.06 -8.37 -4.47
N PHE A 86 -0.03 -9.60 -3.98
CA PHE A 86 1.18 -10.41 -3.92
C PHE A 86 0.84 -11.89 -4.03
N ASN A 87 1.85 -12.70 -4.35
CA ASN A 87 1.70 -14.14 -4.53
C ASN A 87 2.31 -14.89 -3.35
N VAL A 88 1.65 -15.97 -2.92
CA VAL A 88 2.22 -16.99 -2.02
C VAL A 88 2.00 -18.33 -2.70
N SER A 89 3.09 -18.96 -3.12
CA SER A 89 3.04 -20.15 -3.98
C SER A 89 2.18 -19.91 -5.24
N SER A 90 1.05 -20.61 -5.39
CA SER A 90 0.11 -20.46 -6.51
C SER A 90 -1.11 -19.59 -6.17
N THR A 91 -1.21 -19.06 -4.96
CA THR A 91 -2.34 -18.25 -4.51
C THR A 91 -1.99 -16.77 -4.57
N VAL A 92 -2.89 -15.99 -5.17
CA VAL A 92 -2.84 -14.54 -5.18
C VAL A 92 -3.57 -14.02 -3.94
N TYR A 93 -2.89 -13.20 -3.15
CA TYR A 93 -3.44 -12.50 -1.99
C TYR A 93 -3.49 -11.01 -2.26
N GLU A 94 -4.45 -10.35 -1.61
CA GLU A 94 -4.59 -8.91 -1.67
C GLU A 94 -4.86 -8.32 -0.28
N CYS A 95 -4.32 -7.13 -0.05
CA CYS A 95 -4.59 -6.34 1.15
C CYS A 95 -4.58 -4.85 0.83
N TYR A 96 -5.11 -4.04 1.74
CA TYR A 96 -5.05 -2.59 1.61
C TYR A 96 -4.88 -1.88 2.94
N PHE A 97 -4.43 -0.63 2.86
CA PHE A 97 -4.45 0.28 3.99
C PHE A 97 -4.77 1.70 3.52
N MET A 98 -5.24 2.52 4.45
CA MET A 98 -5.60 3.91 4.18
C MET A 98 -4.48 4.84 4.61
N VAL A 99 -4.24 5.90 3.83
CA VAL A 99 -3.33 7.00 4.18
C VAL A 99 -4.09 8.30 4.05
N LYS A 100 -4.08 9.13 5.10
CA LYS A 100 -4.63 10.49 5.07
C LYS A 100 -3.52 11.53 5.07
N CYS A 101 -3.59 12.46 4.12
CA CYS A 101 -2.72 13.62 4.11
C CYS A 101 -3.25 14.70 5.06
N VAL A 102 -2.54 14.94 6.16
CA VAL A 102 -2.99 15.87 7.22
C VAL A 102 -2.39 17.27 7.09
N PHE A 103 -1.17 17.41 6.55
CA PHE A 103 -0.42 18.67 6.56
C PHE A 103 0.10 19.13 5.20
#